data_AF-A0A1F6NUM5-F1
#
_entry.id   AF-A0A1F6NUM5-F1
#
_cell.length_a   1.000
_cell.length_b   1.000
_cell.length_c   1.000
_cell.angle_alpha   90.00
_cell.angle_beta   90.00
_cell.angle_gamma   90.00
#
_symmetry.space_group_name_H-M   'P 1'
#
loop_
_entity.id
_entity.type
_entity.pdbx_description
1 polymer ?
#
loop_
_entity_poly.entity_id
_entity_poly.type
_entity_poly.pdbx_seq_one_letter_code
_entity_poly.pdbx_strand_id
1 'polypeptide(L)'
;MNSFEQGKVLTYLQDVAGKKVLDVGAGTGRLSVELSRRGALVTALDVSSEMLKVLAKKNKYIELAIGDAEYLPFGNEVFDYVIATFLIVHLRDPKQFFDEAYRVLKDGGRLIVTNINQAEAPEVETDAGPIKIESFYHRPEAVMKKLEELAYTIEKEDMVFEGDVWVNQILVAKK
;
A
#
# COMPACT_ATOMS: atom_id res chain seq x y z
N MET A 1 7.96 -2.51 6.34
CA MET A 1 8.76 -2.46 5.09
C MET A 1 10.23 -2.39 5.45
N ASN A 2 11.01 -3.38 4.99
CA ASN A 2 12.48 -3.31 5.08
C ASN A 2 13.01 -2.32 3.99
N SER A 3 14.32 -2.11 3.92
CA SER A 3 14.91 -1.18 2.92
C SER A 3 14.85 -1.69 1.47
N PHE A 4 14.74 -3.00 1.26
CA PHE A 4 14.75 -3.62 -0.07
C PHE A 4 13.44 -3.36 -0.82
N GLU A 5 12.29 -3.72 -0.25
CA GLU A 5 11.00 -3.47 -0.91
C GLU A 5 10.69 -1.99 -1.05
N GLN A 6 11.14 -1.14 -0.11
CA GLN A 6 11.08 0.31 -0.31
C GLN A 6 11.84 0.72 -1.55
N GLY A 7 13.08 0.24 -1.70
CA GLY A 7 13.90 0.49 -2.89
C GLY A 7 13.20 0.04 -4.17
N LYS A 8 12.63 -1.16 -4.19
CA LYS A 8 11.92 -1.70 -5.36
C LYS A 8 10.64 -0.94 -5.70
N VAL A 9 9.77 -0.64 -4.73
CA VAL A 9 8.55 0.16 -4.98
C VAL A 9 8.93 1.51 -5.60
N LEU A 10 9.98 2.15 -5.09
CA LEU A 10 10.45 3.43 -5.60
C LEU A 10 11.02 3.37 -7.02
N THR A 11 11.52 2.21 -7.50
CA THR A 11 11.99 2.08 -8.89
C THR A 11 10.85 1.86 -9.89
N TYR A 12 9.65 1.51 -9.42
CA TYR A 12 8.47 1.35 -10.29
C TYR A 12 7.65 2.63 -10.40
N LEU A 13 7.91 3.59 -9.52
CA LEU A 13 7.37 4.92 -9.66
C LEU A 13 8.06 5.62 -10.82
N GLN A 14 7.26 6.22 -11.70
CA GLN A 14 7.77 7.23 -12.63
C GLN A 14 8.11 8.50 -11.84
N ASP A 15 8.36 9.62 -12.53
CA ASP A 15 8.48 10.90 -11.84
C ASP A 15 7.18 11.22 -11.08
N VAL A 16 7.31 11.37 -9.76
CA VAL A 16 6.22 11.66 -8.83
C VAL A 16 6.17 13.13 -8.44
N ALA A 17 7.12 13.96 -8.90
CA ALA A 17 7.12 15.38 -8.59
C ALA A 17 5.81 16.04 -9.04
N GLY A 18 5.14 16.71 -8.11
CA GLY A 18 3.84 17.36 -8.32
C GLY A 18 2.65 16.41 -8.51
N LYS A 19 2.85 15.08 -8.44
CA LYS A 19 1.76 14.08 -8.55
C LYS A 19 1.06 13.90 -7.21
N LYS A 20 -0.26 13.69 -7.25
CA LYS A 20 -1.06 13.33 -6.08
C LYS A 20 -0.92 11.84 -5.81
N VAL A 21 -0.39 11.50 -4.64
CA VAL A 21 -0.13 10.11 -4.24
C VAL A 21 -0.87 9.81 -2.95
N LEU A 22 -1.70 8.77 -2.97
CA LEU A 22 -2.32 8.21 -1.78
C LEU A 22 -1.51 7.00 -1.29
N ASP A 23 -0.99 7.08 -0.08
CA ASP A 23 -0.33 5.98 0.63
C ASP A 23 -1.33 5.38 1.62
N VAL A 24 -1.87 4.20 1.31
CA VAL A 24 -2.93 3.52 2.08
C VAL A 24 -2.29 2.51 3.02
N GLY A 25 -2.62 2.56 4.31
CA GLY A 25 -1.91 1.81 5.34
C GLY A 25 -0.51 2.37 5.57
N ALA A 26 -0.39 3.70 5.56
CA ALA A 26 0.91 4.39 5.59
C ALA A 26 1.74 4.09 6.85
N GLY A 27 1.11 3.65 7.94
CA GLY A 27 1.73 3.41 9.23
C GLY A 27 2.48 4.64 9.72
N THR A 28 3.74 4.46 10.12
CA THR A 28 4.60 5.58 10.53
C THR A 28 5.20 6.39 9.36
N GLY A 29 4.70 6.16 8.14
CA GLY A 29 4.97 6.92 6.91
C GLY A 29 6.36 6.79 6.32
N ARG A 30 6.96 5.59 6.38
CA ARG A 30 8.28 5.34 5.80
C ARG A 30 8.30 5.64 4.29
N LEU A 31 7.30 5.17 3.55
CA LEU A 31 7.15 5.45 2.12
C LEU A 31 6.69 6.89 1.89
N SER A 32 5.67 7.34 2.63
CA SER A 32 5.11 8.69 2.52
C SER A 32 6.18 9.79 2.62
N VAL A 33 7.11 9.67 3.57
CA VAL A 33 8.23 10.62 3.75
C VAL A 33 9.15 10.66 2.53
N GLU A 34 9.46 9.51 1.95
CA GLU A 34 10.34 9.40 0.79
C GLU A 34 9.67 9.93 -0.49
N LEU A 35 8.39 9.64 -0.69
CA LEU A 35 7.59 10.21 -1.78
C LEU A 35 7.52 11.74 -1.68
N SER A 36 7.28 12.27 -0.48
CA SER A 36 7.25 13.71 -0.23
C SER A 36 8.61 14.37 -0.52
N ARG A 37 9.74 13.72 -0.17
CA ARG A 37 11.09 14.20 -0.52
C ARG A 37 11.35 14.25 -2.02
N ARG A 38 10.67 13.40 -2.80
CA ARG A 38 10.72 13.38 -4.27
C ARG A 38 9.76 14.38 -4.92
N GLY A 39 9.09 15.22 -4.12
CA GLY A 39 8.20 16.28 -4.60
C GLY A 39 6.76 15.84 -4.85
N ALA A 40 6.37 14.63 -4.44
CA ALA A 40 4.98 14.20 -4.51
C ALA A 40 4.08 14.97 -3.52
N LEU A 41 2.84 15.19 -3.91
CA LEU A 41 1.77 15.69 -3.04
C LEU A 41 1.12 14.48 -2.36
N VAL A 42 1.63 14.14 -1.17
CA VAL A 42 1.29 12.88 -0.49
C VAL A 42 0.15 13.08 0.49
N THR A 43 -0.88 12.25 0.34
CA THR A 43 -1.88 11.97 1.37
C THR A 43 -1.60 10.59 1.96
N ALA A 44 -1.40 10.50 3.26
CA ALA A 44 -1.17 9.27 3.99
C ALA A 44 -2.44 8.89 4.77
N LEU A 45 -2.98 7.70 4.49
CA LEU A 45 -4.15 7.16 5.16
C LEU A 45 -3.78 5.94 6.01
N ASP A 46 -4.26 5.90 7.25
CA ASP A 46 -4.13 4.75 8.13
C ASP A 46 -5.31 4.70 9.13
N VAL A 47 -5.72 3.50 9.53
CA VAL A 47 -6.75 3.32 10.57
C VAL A 47 -6.24 3.75 11.96
N SER A 48 -4.92 3.69 12.18
CA SER A 48 -4.29 4.01 13.45
C SER A 48 -3.90 5.49 13.54
N SER A 49 -4.66 6.24 14.32
CA SER A 49 -4.34 7.63 14.63
C SER A 49 -2.97 7.79 15.34
N GLU A 50 -2.53 6.79 16.11
CA GLU A 50 -1.20 6.81 16.76
C GLU A 50 -0.05 6.69 15.76
N MET A 51 -0.20 5.85 14.73
CA MET A 51 0.77 5.76 13.64
C MET A 51 0.89 7.08 12.87
N LEU A 52 -0.24 7.72 12.57
CA LEU A 52 -0.27 9.02 11.90
C LEU A 52 0.32 10.14 12.77
N LYS A 53 0.15 10.10 14.10
CA LYS A 53 0.85 11.04 15.00
C LYS A 53 2.37 10.91 14.91
N VAL A 54 2.89 9.68 14.77
CA VAL A 54 4.33 9.45 14.56
C VAL A 54 4.76 10.01 13.20
N LEU A 55 3.98 9.81 12.15
CA LEU A 55 4.25 10.36 10.82
C LEU A 55 4.25 11.90 10.84
N ALA A 56 3.27 12.53 11.49
CA ALA A 56 3.17 13.99 11.61
C ALA A 56 4.44 14.62 12.21
N LYS A 57 5.08 13.94 13.18
CA LYS A 57 6.35 14.36 13.78
C LYS A 57 7.52 14.27 12.81
N LYS A 58 7.48 13.35 11.85
CA LYS A 58 8.55 13.14 10.84
C LYS A 58 8.44 14.12 9.67
N ASN A 59 7.23 14.42 9.22
CA ASN A 59 7.01 15.32 8.09
C ASN A 59 5.63 16.00 8.18
N LYS A 60 5.65 17.34 8.37
CA LYS A 60 4.45 18.18 8.49
C LYS A 60 3.79 18.55 7.15
N TYR A 61 4.42 18.23 6.02
CA TYR A 61 3.92 18.56 4.68
C TYR A 61 3.05 17.45 4.08
N ILE A 62 2.95 16.30 4.75
CA ILE A 62 2.12 15.18 4.32
C ILE A 62 0.73 15.38 4.88
N GLU A 63 -0.29 15.30 4.02
CA GLU A 63 -1.68 15.32 4.45
C GLU A 63 -2.02 13.99 5.12
N LEU A 64 -2.69 14.04 6.28
CA LEU A 64 -3.02 12.84 7.06
C LEU A 64 -4.52 12.61 7.04
N ALA A 65 -4.93 11.37 6.77
CA ALA A 65 -6.32 10.94 6.81
C ALA A 65 -6.45 9.71 7.72
N ILE A 66 -7.34 9.77 8.71
CA ILE A 66 -7.74 8.58 9.45
C ILE A 66 -8.91 7.95 8.68
N GLY A 67 -8.79 6.68 8.33
CA GLY A 67 -9.85 5.99 7.60
C GLY A 67 -9.55 4.53 7.36
N ASP A 68 -10.59 3.80 6.97
CA ASP A 68 -10.51 2.41 6.56
C ASP A 68 -10.10 2.32 5.07
N ALA A 69 -9.21 1.40 4.74
CA ALA A 69 -8.80 1.15 3.37
C ALA A 69 -9.96 0.62 2.49
N GLU A 70 -10.93 -0.05 3.09
CA GLU A 70 -12.12 -0.56 2.41
C GLU A 70 -13.18 0.54 2.16
N TYR A 71 -13.01 1.73 2.73
CA TYR A 71 -13.94 2.86 2.58
C TYR A 71 -13.16 4.19 2.55
N LEU A 72 -12.51 4.46 1.42
CA LEU A 72 -11.61 5.60 1.26
C LEU A 72 -12.40 6.92 1.27
N PRO A 73 -12.09 7.87 2.19
CA PRO A 73 -12.84 9.12 2.37
C PRO A 73 -12.47 10.19 1.34
N PHE A 74 -12.30 9.79 0.08
CA PHE A 74 -11.88 10.67 -1.02
C PHE A 74 -12.90 10.62 -2.16
N GLY A 75 -12.94 11.71 -2.93
CA GLY A 75 -13.71 11.75 -4.17
C GLY A 75 -13.19 10.78 -5.24
N ASN A 76 -13.96 10.64 -6.31
CA ASN A 76 -13.54 9.86 -7.47
C ASN A 76 -12.39 10.57 -8.20
N GLU A 77 -11.49 9.80 -8.80
CA GLU A 77 -10.47 10.32 -9.73
C GLU A 77 -9.58 11.45 -9.17
N VAL A 78 -9.13 11.29 -7.93
CA VAL A 78 -8.33 12.29 -7.22
C VAL A 78 -6.83 12.07 -7.41
N PHE A 79 -6.39 10.81 -7.38
CA PHE A 79 -4.97 10.45 -7.26
C PHE A 79 -4.35 9.97 -8.57
N ASP A 80 -3.11 10.38 -8.81
CA ASP A 80 -2.29 9.86 -9.90
C ASP A 80 -1.72 8.47 -9.53
N TYR A 81 -1.44 8.26 -8.24
CA TYR A 81 -0.99 6.98 -7.68
C TYR A 81 -1.75 6.63 -6.41
N VAL A 82 -2.12 5.36 -6.27
CA VAL A 82 -2.53 4.74 -5.01
C VAL A 82 -1.51 3.65 -4.69
N ILE A 83 -0.92 3.69 -3.51
CA ILE A 83 0.12 2.75 -3.10
C ILE A 83 -0.30 2.10 -1.79
N ALA A 84 -0.23 0.79 -1.73
CA ALA A 84 -0.58 -0.01 -0.56
C ALA A 84 0.48 -1.07 -0.31
N THR A 85 1.42 -0.76 0.59
CA THR A 85 2.53 -1.66 0.91
C THR A 85 2.26 -2.43 2.19
N PHE A 86 2.22 -3.77 2.12
CA PHE A 86 1.90 -4.64 3.25
C PHE A 86 0.55 -4.31 3.92
N LEU A 87 -0.39 -3.75 3.15
CA LEU A 87 -1.72 -3.46 3.64
C LEU A 87 -2.64 -4.68 3.46
N ILE A 88 -2.63 -5.27 2.26
CA ILE A 88 -3.67 -6.26 1.91
C ILE A 88 -3.59 -7.51 2.78
N VAL A 89 -2.42 -7.84 3.34
CA VAL A 89 -2.26 -8.92 4.32
C VAL A 89 -3.10 -8.71 5.58
N HIS A 90 -3.53 -7.48 5.88
CA HIS A 90 -4.43 -7.17 6.99
C HIS A 90 -5.91 -7.12 6.60
N LEU A 91 -6.24 -7.39 5.33
CA LEU A 91 -7.61 -7.38 4.82
C LEU A 91 -8.11 -8.81 4.62
N ARG A 92 -9.27 -9.14 5.19
CA ARG A 92 -9.84 -10.49 5.03
C ARG A 92 -10.14 -10.81 3.55
N ASP A 93 -10.71 -9.85 2.84
CA ASP A 93 -10.84 -9.86 1.39
C ASP A 93 -10.46 -8.47 0.84
N PRO A 94 -9.38 -8.33 0.06
CA PRO A 94 -8.94 -7.04 -0.44
C PRO A 94 -9.80 -6.51 -1.60
N LYS A 95 -10.87 -7.22 -2.02
CA LYS A 95 -11.72 -6.79 -3.13
C LYS A 95 -12.25 -5.37 -2.94
N GLN A 96 -12.82 -5.07 -1.78
CA GLN A 96 -13.41 -3.77 -1.51
C GLN A 96 -12.34 -2.65 -1.55
N PHE A 97 -11.15 -2.92 -1.04
CA PHE A 97 -10.01 -2.00 -1.18
C PHE A 97 -9.63 -1.78 -2.65
N PHE A 98 -9.60 -2.81 -3.49
CA PHE A 98 -9.31 -2.64 -4.92
C PHE A 98 -10.40 -1.85 -5.66
N ASP A 99 -11.67 -2.06 -5.33
CA ASP A 99 -12.79 -1.27 -5.86
C ASP A 99 -12.61 0.22 -5.51
N GLU A 100 -12.27 0.52 -4.25
CA GLU A 100 -12.03 1.89 -3.77
C GLU A 100 -10.78 2.51 -4.39
N ALA A 101 -9.68 1.77 -4.48
CA ALA A 101 -8.46 2.21 -5.15
C ALA A 101 -8.73 2.58 -6.61
N TYR A 102 -9.53 1.78 -7.33
CA TYR A 102 -9.91 2.06 -8.72
C TYR A 102 -10.77 3.33 -8.80
N ARG A 103 -11.71 3.50 -7.86
CA ARG A 103 -12.59 4.66 -7.80
C ARG A 103 -11.81 5.96 -7.59
N VAL A 104 -10.86 5.99 -6.66
CA VAL A 104 -10.12 7.21 -6.31
C VAL A 104 -8.95 7.51 -7.25
N LEU A 105 -8.51 6.54 -8.05
CA LEU A 105 -7.53 6.75 -9.11
C LEU A 105 -8.15 7.53 -10.28
N LYS A 106 -7.41 8.49 -10.81
CA LYS A 106 -7.69 9.11 -12.12
C LYS A 106 -7.61 8.06 -13.22
N ASP A 107 -8.30 8.29 -14.33
CA ASP A 107 -8.05 7.55 -15.57
C ASP A 107 -6.55 7.57 -15.94
N GLY A 108 -5.99 6.38 -16.19
CA GLY A 108 -4.57 6.18 -16.44
C GLY A 108 -3.66 6.27 -15.21
N GLY A 109 -4.23 6.45 -14.01
CA GLY A 109 -3.53 6.38 -12.73
C GLY A 109 -3.06 4.97 -12.41
N ARG A 110 -2.12 4.85 -11.46
CA ARG A 110 -1.48 3.57 -11.12
C ARG A 110 -1.72 3.15 -9.68
N LEU A 111 -2.12 1.90 -9.51
CA LEU A 111 -2.10 1.18 -8.26
C LEU A 111 -0.76 0.45 -8.11
N ILE A 112 -0.11 0.58 -6.96
CA ILE A 112 1.05 -0.22 -6.57
C ILE A 112 0.74 -0.96 -5.29
N VAL A 113 0.85 -2.29 -5.30
CA VAL A 113 0.54 -3.13 -4.14
C VAL A 113 1.71 -4.04 -3.84
N THR A 114 2.04 -4.20 -2.56
CA THR A 114 2.93 -5.29 -2.13
C THR A 114 2.14 -6.31 -1.32
N ASN A 115 2.35 -7.58 -1.64
CA ASN A 115 1.74 -8.73 -1.00
C ASN A 115 2.84 -9.63 -0.44
N ILE A 116 2.64 -10.19 0.75
CA ILE A 116 3.67 -10.98 1.44
C ILE A 116 3.21 -12.43 1.61
N ASN A 117 4.13 -13.37 1.42
CA ASN A 117 3.88 -14.76 1.76
C ASN A 117 4.00 -14.95 3.28
N GLN A 118 2.88 -14.75 3.96
CA GLN A 118 2.82 -14.90 5.40
C GLN A 118 1.96 -16.10 5.77
N ALA A 119 2.63 -17.24 6.01
CA ALA A 119 1.97 -18.48 6.40
C ALA A 119 1.36 -18.40 7.81
N GLU A 120 2.01 -17.68 8.73
CA GLU A 120 1.56 -17.49 10.10
C GLU A 120 1.51 -16.01 10.47
N ALA A 121 0.44 -15.62 11.18
CA ALA A 121 0.29 -14.28 11.71
C ALA A 121 1.44 -13.95 12.68
N PRO A 122 2.08 -12.78 12.52
CA PRO A 122 3.27 -12.47 13.30
C PRO A 122 2.86 -12.15 14.74
N GLU A 123 3.70 -12.58 15.67
CA GLU A 123 3.56 -12.26 17.08
C GLU A 123 4.54 -11.14 17.44
N VAL A 124 4.05 -10.11 18.10
CA VAL A 124 4.85 -8.96 18.53
C VAL A 124 4.80 -8.89 20.05
N GLU A 125 5.98 -8.89 20.67
CA GLU A 125 6.12 -8.65 22.09
C GLU A 125 5.86 -7.18 22.42
N THR A 126 5.02 -6.96 23.42
CA THR A 126 4.72 -5.63 23.95
C THR A 126 4.87 -5.60 25.46
N ASP A 127 4.90 -4.42 26.06
CA ASP A 127 4.89 -4.28 27.53
C ASP A 127 3.66 -4.93 28.19
N ALA A 128 2.58 -5.14 27.43
CA ALA A 128 1.35 -5.82 27.87
C ALA A 128 1.33 -7.34 27.55
N GLY A 129 2.41 -7.88 27.01
CA GLY A 129 2.52 -9.27 26.55
C GLY A 129 2.47 -9.43 25.02
N PRO A 130 2.50 -10.68 24.51
CA PRO A 130 2.51 -10.95 23.09
C PRO A 130 1.15 -10.64 22.46
N ILE A 131 1.19 -9.96 21.30
CA ILE A 131 0.02 -9.69 20.47
C ILE A 131 0.22 -10.38 19.13
N LYS A 132 -0.76 -11.18 18.72
CA LYS A 132 -0.81 -11.75 17.38
C LYS A 132 -1.48 -10.76 16.44
N ILE A 133 -0.75 -10.29 15.44
CA ILE A 133 -1.28 -9.38 14.42
C ILE A 133 -2.07 -10.22 13.43
N GLU A 134 -3.35 -9.93 13.24
CA GLU A 134 -4.15 -10.66 12.27
C GLU A 134 -3.59 -10.46 10.86
N SER A 135 -3.46 -11.58 10.14
CA SER A 135 -2.97 -11.61 8.77
C SER A 135 -3.73 -12.64 7.94
N PHE A 136 -3.98 -12.33 6.69
CA PHE A 136 -4.64 -13.18 5.72
C PHE A 136 -3.69 -13.48 4.56
N TYR A 137 -3.65 -14.74 4.17
CA TYR A 137 -2.85 -15.17 3.04
C TYR A 137 -3.59 -14.90 1.73
N HIS A 138 -3.01 -14.07 0.87
CA HIS A 138 -3.53 -13.82 -0.47
C HIS A 138 -2.61 -14.45 -1.52
N ARG A 139 -3.16 -15.42 -2.27
CA ARG A 139 -2.45 -16.05 -3.37
C ARG A 139 -2.16 -15.02 -4.48
N PRO A 140 -0.92 -14.92 -4.98
CA PRO A 140 -0.53 -14.00 -6.04
C PRO A 140 -1.49 -14.01 -7.24
N GLU A 141 -1.89 -15.19 -7.71
CA GLU A 141 -2.76 -15.37 -8.87
C GLU A 141 -4.19 -14.87 -8.60
N ALA A 142 -4.67 -15.01 -7.37
CA ALA A 142 -5.98 -14.51 -6.97
C ALA A 142 -5.99 -12.97 -6.87
N VAL A 143 -4.87 -12.35 -6.45
CA VAL A 143 -4.73 -10.89 -6.44
C VAL A 143 -4.75 -10.35 -7.87
N MET A 144 -3.95 -10.92 -8.78
CA MET A 144 -3.93 -10.51 -10.18
C MET A 144 -5.30 -10.63 -10.84
N LYS A 145 -5.95 -11.79 -10.70
CA LYS A 145 -7.29 -12.02 -11.27
C LYS A 145 -8.31 -10.98 -10.79
N LYS A 146 -8.31 -10.63 -9.50
CA LYS A 146 -9.21 -9.59 -8.95
C LYS A 146 -8.94 -8.21 -9.58
N LEU A 147 -7.68 -7.85 -9.81
CA LEU A 147 -7.33 -6.58 -10.45
C LEU A 147 -7.80 -6.55 -11.91
N GLU A 148 -7.56 -7.62 -12.67
CA GLU A 148 -8.00 -7.74 -14.07
C GLU A 148 -9.53 -7.70 -14.20
N GLU A 149 -10.26 -8.34 -13.27
CA GLU A 149 -11.73 -8.28 -13.21
C GLU A 149 -12.26 -6.86 -12.98
N LEU A 150 -11.47 -5.99 -12.36
CA LEU A 150 -11.75 -4.55 -12.17
C LEU A 150 -11.21 -3.68 -13.31
N ALA A 151 -10.90 -4.28 -14.46
CA ALA A 151 -10.38 -3.61 -15.64
C ALA A 151 -9.03 -2.91 -15.43
N TYR A 152 -8.27 -3.27 -14.39
CA TYR A 152 -6.87 -2.88 -14.32
C TYR A 152 -6.07 -3.61 -15.40
N THR A 153 -5.12 -2.89 -16.00
CA THR A 153 -4.05 -3.51 -16.80
C THR A 153 -2.84 -3.73 -15.91
N ILE A 154 -2.41 -4.97 -15.72
CA ILE A 154 -1.15 -5.27 -15.03
C ILE A 154 0.00 -4.81 -15.92
N GLU A 155 0.71 -3.76 -15.50
CA GLU A 155 1.89 -3.26 -16.20
C GLU A 155 3.15 -4.00 -15.76
N LYS A 156 3.17 -4.47 -14.50
CA LYS A 156 4.32 -5.18 -13.92
C LYS A 156 3.93 -6.09 -12.76
N GLU A 157 4.59 -7.24 -12.70
CA GLU A 157 4.62 -8.13 -11.55
C GLU A 157 6.08 -8.51 -11.27
N ASP A 158 6.55 -8.26 -10.05
CA ASP A 158 7.85 -8.74 -9.59
C ASP A 158 7.65 -9.67 -8.39
N MET A 159 8.04 -10.93 -8.57
CA MET A 159 8.05 -11.95 -7.53
C MET A 159 9.42 -11.98 -6.85
N VAL A 160 9.44 -11.98 -5.53
CA VAL A 160 10.64 -12.05 -4.68
C VAL A 160 10.68 -13.41 -4.01
N PHE A 161 11.83 -14.08 -4.06
CA PHE A 161 12.02 -15.43 -3.53
C PHE A 161 13.20 -15.47 -2.55
N GLU A 162 13.07 -16.32 -1.52
CA GLU A 162 14.16 -16.80 -0.69
C GLU A 162 14.34 -18.29 -0.95
N GLY A 163 15.40 -18.66 -1.69
CA GLY A 163 15.51 -20.00 -2.26
C GLY A 163 14.35 -20.27 -3.23
N ASP A 164 13.67 -21.39 -3.03
CA ASP A 164 12.50 -21.79 -3.84
C ASP A 164 11.16 -21.28 -3.28
N VAL A 165 11.19 -20.51 -2.19
CA VAL A 165 10.00 -20.01 -1.51
C VAL A 165 9.77 -18.56 -1.91
N TRP A 166 8.62 -18.28 -2.53
CA TRP A 166 8.17 -16.92 -2.75
C TRP A 166 7.91 -16.23 -1.41
N VAL A 167 8.39 -15.00 -1.23
CA VAL A 167 8.24 -14.22 0.01
C VAL A 167 7.47 -12.92 -0.16
N ASN A 168 7.55 -12.28 -1.33
CA ASN A 168 6.89 -10.99 -1.58
C ASN A 168 6.56 -10.81 -3.07
N GLN A 169 5.40 -10.26 -3.38
CA GLN A 169 4.94 -9.93 -4.72
C GLN A 169 4.73 -8.42 -4.76
N ILE A 170 5.27 -7.76 -5.77
CA ILE A 170 5.02 -6.34 -6.03
C ILE A 170 4.31 -6.21 -7.36
N LEU A 171 3.15 -5.55 -7.36
CA LEU A 171 2.31 -5.34 -8.54
C LEU A 171 2.23 -3.86 -8.87
N VAL A 172 2.28 -3.55 -10.16
CA VAL A 172 1.92 -2.25 -10.72
C VAL A 172 0.78 -2.47 -11.70
N ALA A 173 -0.35 -1.83 -11.43
CA ALA A 173 -1.55 -1.96 -12.22
C ALA A 173 -2.06 -0.57 -12.62
N LYS A 174 -2.43 -0.40 -13.88
CA LYS A 174 -2.95 0.86 -14.42
C LYS A 174 -4.47 0.78 -14.56
N LYS A 175 -5.15 1.83 -14.10
CA LYS A 175 -6.58 2.05 -14.36
C LYS A 175 -6.82 2.45 -15.82
#